data_AF-A0A0M9VID9-F1
#
_entry.id   AF-A0A0M9VID9-F1
#
_cell.length_a   1.000
_cell.length_b   1.000
_cell.length_c   1.000
_cell.angle_alpha   90.00
_cell.angle_beta   90.00
_cell.angle_gamma   90.00
#
_symmetry.space_group_name_H-M   'P 1'
#
loop_
_entity.id
_entity.type
_entity.pdbx_description
1 polymer ?
#
loop_
_entity_poly.entity_id
_entity_poly.type
_entity_poly.pdbx_seq_one_letter_code
_entity_poly.pdbx_strand_id
1 'polypeptide(L)'
;MKRLVTLLIISALALTGCESDYTILPSANGIILTADRSVTAVGEGITFTTKDNNNTDITAETQFYVNDEPIEGNIFTSEEVGDFIVKAIRLGETSAALPIRFHDGSETNFVKRLLIEDYTGTWCGWCPRVAWAIEKLHTQTEDFVPVAIHRPSSNPSSSVYDPYNYDTTELENFIDIPGYPKGMLNRTTEWSGEQPDNLAQPVAFTQGENPRLGLALSPVVSNGSISLDVNVKFSKDFTGLKLVVYVLENGLIYDQHNYTIYYGGVDIIEDFHHNHVLRGVLTPLLGEPIDASQTVVNNTFTRTFNIAMPAAVTNAANIEFVAFIVDAQGRAVNVRKAVTGDVQDFEEL
;
A
#
# COMPACT_ATOMS: atom_id res chain seq x y z
N MET A 1 -65.93 -87.25 35.15
CA MET A 1 -66.01 -86.19 36.20
C MET A 1 -64.59 -85.80 36.59
N LYS A 2 -64.23 -84.50 36.48
CA LYS A 2 -63.29 -83.71 37.31
C LYS A 2 -61.86 -84.28 37.51
N ARG A 3 -60.72 -83.58 37.46
CA ARG A 3 -60.26 -82.16 37.35
C ARG A 3 -58.73 -82.29 37.12
N LEU A 4 -58.13 -81.67 36.10
CA LEU A 4 -57.36 -80.42 36.16
C LEU A 4 -56.39 -80.27 37.35
N VAL A 5 -55.08 -80.44 37.12
CA VAL A 5 -54.02 -79.64 37.75
C VAL A 5 -52.93 -79.39 36.71
N THR A 6 -52.75 -78.12 36.36
CA THR A 6 -51.77 -77.57 35.44
C THR A 6 -50.45 -77.38 36.19
N LEU A 7 -49.33 -77.95 35.69
CA LEU A 7 -47.99 -77.63 36.15
C LEU A 7 -47.25 -76.91 35.02
N LEU A 8 -47.02 -75.60 35.23
CA LEU A 8 -46.34 -74.71 34.29
C LEU A 8 -44.83 -74.99 34.34
N ILE A 9 -44.26 -75.47 33.24
CA ILE A 9 -42.81 -75.61 33.05
C ILE A 9 -42.32 -74.29 32.43
N ILE A 10 -41.55 -73.50 33.19
CA ILE A 10 -40.90 -72.29 32.69
C ILE A 10 -39.65 -72.71 31.91
N SER A 11 -39.77 -72.67 30.58
CA SER A 11 -38.68 -72.78 29.62
C SER A 11 -37.92 -71.45 29.57
N ALA A 12 -36.67 -71.44 30.03
CA ALA A 12 -35.77 -70.31 29.87
C ALA A 12 -35.19 -70.33 28.44
N LEU A 13 -35.80 -69.57 27.53
CA LEU A 13 -35.24 -69.26 26.22
C LEU A 13 -34.08 -68.27 26.41
N ALA A 14 -32.86 -68.71 26.10
CA ALA A 14 -31.72 -67.82 25.93
C ALA A 14 -31.91 -67.00 24.65
N LEU A 15 -32.32 -65.73 24.80
CA LEU A 15 -32.29 -64.73 23.75
C LEU A 15 -30.86 -64.21 23.64
N THR A 16 -30.10 -64.70 22.67
CA THR A 16 -28.87 -64.03 22.20
C THR A 16 -29.28 -62.78 21.42
N GLY A 17 -29.33 -61.63 22.09
CA GLY A 17 -29.40 -60.33 21.44
C GLY A 17 -28.03 -60.00 20.84
N CYS A 18 -27.97 -59.81 19.53
CA CYS A 18 -26.87 -59.10 18.89
C CYS A 18 -27.01 -57.63 19.28
N GLU A 19 -26.23 -57.16 20.24
CA GLU A 19 -26.05 -55.73 20.50
C GLU A 19 -25.00 -55.25 19.50
N SER A 20 -25.43 -54.67 18.39
CA SER A 20 -24.52 -53.92 17.53
C SER A 20 -24.33 -52.55 18.16
N ASP A 21 -23.18 -52.34 18.80
CA ASP A 21 -22.71 -51.02 19.20
C ASP A 21 -22.60 -50.13 17.96
N TYR A 22 -23.60 -49.28 17.75
CA TYR A 22 -23.51 -48.20 16.78
C TYR A 22 -22.95 -46.98 17.50
N THR A 23 -21.69 -46.64 17.23
CA THR A 23 -21.21 -45.28 17.50
C THR A 23 -21.93 -44.34 16.55
N ILE A 24 -22.85 -43.52 17.07
CA ILE A 24 -23.36 -42.37 16.33
C ILE A 24 -22.18 -41.40 16.18
N LEU A 25 -21.52 -41.43 15.03
CA LEU A 25 -20.60 -40.37 14.65
C LEU A 25 -21.43 -39.08 14.58
N PRO A 26 -20.95 -37.97 15.17
CA PRO A 26 -21.59 -36.68 14.97
C PRO A 26 -21.80 -36.48 13.46
N SER A 27 -23.02 -36.11 13.07
CA SER A 27 -23.31 -35.64 11.70
C SER A 27 -22.19 -34.70 11.30
N ALA A 28 -21.45 -35.05 10.25
CA ALA A 28 -20.30 -34.27 9.84
C ALA A 28 -20.76 -32.84 9.55
N ASN A 29 -20.38 -31.91 10.44
CA ASN A 29 -20.53 -30.49 10.20
C ASN A 29 -19.78 -30.20 8.89
N GLY A 30 -20.46 -29.65 7.89
CA GLY A 30 -19.91 -29.44 6.55
C GLY A 30 -18.56 -28.72 6.60
N ILE A 31 -17.68 -29.05 5.64
CA ILE A 31 -16.35 -28.46 5.52
C ILE A 31 -16.45 -27.18 4.71
N ILE A 32 -16.20 -26.03 5.35
CA ILE A 32 -16.12 -24.73 4.70
C ILE A 32 -14.64 -24.44 4.42
N LEU A 33 -14.24 -24.60 3.15
CA LEU A 33 -12.90 -24.29 2.66
C LEU A 33 -12.79 -22.83 2.23
N THR A 34 -11.75 -22.15 2.68
CA THR A 34 -11.41 -20.77 2.31
C THR A 34 -9.92 -20.65 2.02
N ALA A 35 -9.54 -19.63 1.27
CA ALA A 35 -8.15 -19.23 1.05
C ALA A 35 -7.96 -17.76 1.45
N ASP A 36 -6.74 -17.39 1.82
CA ASP A 36 -6.37 -15.99 2.06
C ASP A 36 -6.46 -15.15 0.78
N ARG A 37 -6.24 -15.78 -0.40
CA ARG A 37 -6.40 -15.19 -1.73
C ARG A 37 -6.79 -16.24 -2.77
N SER A 38 -7.39 -15.82 -3.87
CA SER A 38 -7.78 -16.70 -4.99
C SER A 38 -6.89 -16.56 -6.22
N VAL A 39 -6.05 -15.53 -6.29
CA VAL A 39 -5.13 -15.26 -7.40
C VAL A 39 -3.79 -14.80 -6.80
N THR A 40 -2.66 -15.31 -7.31
CA THR A 40 -1.32 -14.90 -6.86
C THR A 40 -0.28 -15.15 -7.97
N ALA A 41 0.94 -14.61 -7.85
CA ALA A 41 1.99 -14.89 -8.82
C ALA A 41 2.60 -16.29 -8.62
N VAL A 42 3.15 -16.88 -9.68
CA VAL A 42 3.94 -18.12 -9.56
C VAL A 42 5.05 -17.98 -8.50
N GLY A 43 5.28 -19.06 -7.76
CA GLY A 43 6.22 -19.12 -6.64
C GLY A 43 5.67 -18.61 -5.30
N GLU A 44 4.55 -17.88 -5.28
CA GLU A 44 3.92 -17.41 -4.03
C GLU A 44 3.00 -18.48 -3.41
N GLY A 45 2.81 -18.41 -2.09
CA GLY A 45 1.99 -19.37 -1.35
C GLY A 45 0.55 -18.88 -1.16
N ILE A 46 -0.42 -19.75 -1.43
CA ILE A 46 -1.83 -19.56 -1.01
C ILE A 46 -2.09 -20.42 0.22
N THR A 47 -2.60 -19.81 1.29
CA THR A 47 -2.89 -20.49 2.55
C THR A 47 -4.37 -20.82 2.64
N PHE A 48 -4.68 -22.10 2.84
CA PHE A 48 -6.02 -22.61 3.01
C PHE A 48 -6.41 -22.71 4.47
N THR A 49 -7.68 -22.42 4.76
CA THR A 49 -8.28 -22.58 6.09
C THR A 49 -9.60 -23.34 5.94
N THR A 50 -9.85 -24.28 6.84
CA THR A 50 -11.13 -24.99 6.89
C THR A 50 -11.82 -24.78 8.22
N LYS A 51 -13.13 -24.54 8.16
CA LYS A 51 -13.99 -24.42 9.33
C LYS A 51 -15.19 -25.35 9.21
N ASP A 52 -15.71 -25.76 10.35
CA ASP A 52 -16.98 -26.46 10.41
C ASP A 52 -18.18 -25.49 10.43
N ASN A 53 -19.40 -26.02 10.34
CA ASN A 53 -20.63 -25.22 10.38
C ASN A 53 -20.82 -24.40 11.67
N ASN A 54 -20.07 -24.68 12.74
CA ASN A 54 -20.08 -23.91 13.99
C ASN A 54 -18.93 -22.89 14.05
N ASN A 55 -18.26 -22.61 12.92
CA ASN A 55 -17.11 -21.71 12.81
C ASN A 55 -15.88 -22.20 13.62
N THR A 56 -15.82 -23.49 13.95
CA THR A 56 -14.65 -24.12 14.58
C THR A 56 -13.57 -24.35 13.52
N ASP A 57 -12.33 -23.94 13.79
CA ASP A 57 -11.20 -24.24 12.92
C ASP A 57 -10.85 -25.72 12.97
N ILE A 58 -10.83 -26.35 11.79
CA ILE A 58 -10.57 -27.79 11.60
C ILE A 58 -9.41 -28.00 10.61
N THR A 59 -8.60 -26.97 10.36
CA THR A 59 -7.51 -26.96 9.37
C THR A 59 -6.47 -28.04 9.62
N ALA A 60 -6.05 -28.23 10.88
CA ALA A 60 -5.04 -29.23 11.24
C ALA A 60 -5.54 -30.68 11.10
N GLU A 61 -6.86 -30.89 11.01
CA GLU A 61 -7.49 -32.21 10.91
C GLU A 61 -7.93 -32.56 9.47
N THR A 62 -7.59 -31.69 8.51
CA THR A 62 -8.11 -31.76 7.15
C THR A 62 -6.98 -31.97 6.16
N GLN A 63 -7.17 -32.91 5.22
CA GLN A 63 -6.25 -33.14 4.11
C GLN A 63 -6.67 -32.26 2.92
N PHE A 64 -5.73 -31.48 2.39
CA PHE A 64 -5.94 -30.65 1.22
C PHE A 64 -5.49 -31.38 -0.04
N TYR A 65 -6.19 -31.14 -1.14
CA TYR A 65 -5.91 -31.66 -2.48
C TYR A 65 -5.93 -30.52 -3.47
N VAL A 66 -4.99 -30.52 -4.41
CA VAL A 66 -4.94 -29.60 -5.54
C VAL A 66 -4.91 -30.41 -6.83
N ASN A 67 -5.87 -30.17 -7.72
CA ASN A 67 -6.08 -30.97 -8.93
C ASN A 67 -6.14 -32.49 -8.64
N ASP A 68 -6.82 -32.84 -7.54
CA ASP A 68 -7.00 -34.20 -7.01
C ASP A 68 -5.72 -34.88 -6.46
N GLU A 69 -4.58 -34.18 -6.42
CA GLU A 69 -3.35 -34.65 -5.76
C GLU A 69 -3.23 -34.09 -4.33
N PRO A 70 -2.92 -34.92 -3.32
CA PRO A 70 -2.79 -34.45 -1.94
C PRO A 70 -1.54 -33.57 -1.75
N ILE A 71 -1.66 -32.51 -0.95
CA ILE A 71 -0.54 -31.65 -0.55
C ILE A 71 -0.19 -31.82 0.92
N GLU A 72 1.04 -31.52 1.31
CA GLU A 72 1.43 -31.46 2.72
C GLU A 72 1.06 -30.10 3.33
N GLY A 73 0.43 -30.12 4.50
CA GLY A 73 -0.01 -28.90 5.17
C GLY A 73 -1.17 -28.20 4.46
N ASN A 74 -1.29 -26.89 4.68
CA ASN A 74 -2.38 -26.06 4.18
C ASN A 74 -1.90 -24.91 3.29
N ILE A 75 -0.67 -24.98 2.76
CA ILE A 75 -0.12 -23.95 1.88
C ILE A 75 0.22 -24.60 0.54
N PHE A 76 -0.20 -23.98 -0.56
CA PHE A 76 0.13 -24.41 -1.90
C PHE A 76 0.88 -23.32 -2.67
N THR A 77 1.95 -23.72 -3.34
CA THR A 77 2.78 -22.91 -4.24
C THR A 77 2.84 -23.59 -5.59
N SER A 78 2.85 -22.82 -6.69
CA SER A 78 3.00 -23.36 -8.05
C SER A 78 3.96 -22.50 -8.85
N GLU A 79 4.84 -23.14 -9.63
CA GLU A 79 5.66 -22.49 -10.66
C GLU A 79 4.94 -22.43 -12.03
N GLU A 80 3.79 -23.10 -12.14
CA GLU A 80 2.99 -23.13 -13.35
C GLU A 80 1.88 -22.08 -13.32
N VAL A 81 1.79 -21.30 -14.40
CA VAL A 81 0.68 -20.37 -14.67
C VAL A 81 -0.56 -21.18 -15.04
N GLY A 82 -1.67 -20.92 -14.37
CA GLY A 82 -2.92 -21.60 -14.67
C GLY A 82 -3.92 -21.61 -13.52
N ASP A 83 -5.06 -22.22 -13.78
CA ASP A 83 -6.11 -22.45 -12.80
C ASP A 83 -5.92 -23.81 -12.12
N PHE A 84 -6.18 -23.83 -10.82
CA PHE A 84 -6.13 -25.03 -9.99
C PHE A 84 -7.42 -25.17 -9.19
N ILE A 85 -7.80 -26.41 -8.90
CA ILE A 85 -8.98 -26.70 -8.09
C ILE A 85 -8.53 -27.29 -6.76
N VAL A 86 -8.88 -26.61 -5.67
CA VAL A 86 -8.61 -27.05 -4.30
C VAL A 86 -9.83 -27.72 -3.71
N LYS A 87 -9.61 -28.84 -3.03
CA LYS A 87 -10.62 -29.53 -2.22
C LYS A 87 -10.02 -29.89 -0.87
N ALA A 88 -10.88 -29.96 0.14
CA ALA A 88 -10.51 -30.35 1.48
C ALA A 88 -11.33 -31.57 1.92
N ILE A 89 -10.68 -32.59 2.46
CA ILE A 89 -11.31 -33.84 2.90
C ILE A 89 -11.02 -34.09 4.38
N ARG A 90 -12.08 -34.28 5.17
CA ARG A 90 -12.01 -34.65 6.59
C ARG A 90 -13.09 -35.68 6.90
N LEU A 91 -12.69 -36.80 7.50
CA LEU A 91 -13.59 -37.91 7.88
C LEU A 91 -14.49 -38.43 6.73
N GLY A 92 -14.01 -38.37 5.49
CA GLY A 92 -14.74 -38.83 4.30
C GLY A 92 -15.66 -37.79 3.67
N GLU A 93 -15.89 -36.64 4.32
CA GLU A 93 -16.60 -35.51 3.73
C GLU A 93 -15.66 -34.68 2.87
N THR A 94 -16.17 -34.13 1.77
CA THR A 94 -15.43 -33.28 0.84
C THR A 94 -16.03 -31.88 0.82
N SER A 95 -15.20 -30.85 0.87
CA SER A 95 -15.65 -29.46 0.70
C SER A 95 -16.18 -29.18 -0.71
N ALA A 96 -16.84 -28.03 -0.88
CA ALA A 96 -16.98 -27.46 -2.22
C ALA A 96 -15.59 -27.25 -2.86
N ALA A 97 -15.53 -27.35 -4.19
CA ALA A 97 -14.33 -27.05 -4.96
C ALA A 97 -14.05 -25.55 -4.92
N LEU A 98 -12.81 -25.18 -4.57
CA LEU A 98 -12.34 -23.80 -4.53
C LEU A 98 -11.36 -23.57 -5.70
N PRO A 99 -11.72 -22.79 -6.73
CA PRO A 99 -10.79 -22.42 -7.78
C PRO A 99 -9.79 -21.39 -7.27
N ILE A 100 -8.51 -21.58 -7.63
CA ILE A 100 -7.43 -20.61 -7.43
C ILE A 100 -6.64 -20.48 -8.74
N ARG A 101 -5.89 -19.39 -8.91
CA ARG A 101 -5.13 -19.13 -10.14
C ARG A 101 -3.74 -18.57 -9.87
N PHE A 102 -2.76 -19.05 -10.61
CA PHE A 102 -1.40 -18.53 -10.63
C PHE A 102 -1.14 -17.76 -11.94
N HIS A 103 -0.57 -16.57 -11.86
CA HIS A 103 -0.17 -15.76 -13.03
C HIS A 103 1.34 -15.54 -13.07
N ASP A 104 1.85 -15.11 -14.22
CA ASP A 104 3.28 -14.91 -14.47
C ASP A 104 3.86 -13.59 -13.91
N GLY A 105 3.18 -12.96 -12.95
CA GLY A 105 3.51 -11.61 -12.46
C GLY A 105 2.92 -10.43 -13.27
N SER A 106 2.41 -10.65 -14.49
CA SER A 106 1.84 -9.57 -15.34
C SER A 106 0.52 -8.98 -14.82
N GLU A 107 -0.06 -9.61 -13.82
CA GLU A 107 -1.32 -9.20 -13.20
C GLU A 107 -1.15 -8.69 -11.77
N THR A 108 0.10 -8.47 -11.35
CA THR A 108 0.39 -7.89 -10.03
C THR A 108 -0.09 -6.45 -9.99
N ASN A 109 -0.82 -6.08 -8.95
CA ASN A 109 -1.15 -4.70 -8.64
C ASN A 109 -0.25 -4.20 -7.52
N PHE A 110 -0.05 -2.90 -7.45
CA PHE A 110 0.66 -2.27 -6.34
C PHE A 110 -0.27 -1.31 -5.62
N VAL A 111 -0.04 -1.08 -4.32
CA VAL A 111 -0.79 -0.08 -3.58
C VAL A 111 -0.66 1.28 -4.26
N LYS A 112 -1.80 1.91 -4.50
CA LYS A 112 -1.92 3.19 -5.16
C LYS A 112 -1.69 4.32 -4.18
N ARG A 113 -0.72 5.20 -4.45
CA ARG A 113 -0.52 6.43 -3.66
C ARG A 113 -0.63 7.69 -4.47
N LEU A 114 -1.19 8.70 -3.81
CA LEU A 114 -1.28 10.05 -4.30
C LEU A 114 -0.04 10.85 -3.92
N LEU A 115 0.61 11.49 -4.88
CA LEU A 115 1.57 12.57 -4.61
C LEU A 115 0.80 13.88 -4.41
N ILE A 116 1.10 14.60 -3.33
CA ILE A 116 0.60 15.96 -3.10
C ILE A 116 1.79 16.92 -3.04
N GLU A 117 1.89 17.85 -3.97
CA GLU A 117 2.87 18.93 -3.94
C GLU A 117 2.16 20.22 -3.50
N ASP A 118 2.44 20.69 -2.28
CA ASP A 118 1.97 21.95 -1.72
C ASP A 118 2.97 23.08 -2.03
N TYR A 119 2.63 23.95 -2.96
CA TYR A 119 3.43 25.13 -3.28
C TYR A 119 3.06 26.26 -2.31
N THR A 120 4.00 26.60 -1.42
CA THR A 120 3.74 27.35 -0.19
C THR A 120 4.82 28.40 0.07
N GLY A 121 4.67 29.13 1.18
CA GLY A 121 5.73 29.95 1.74
C GLY A 121 5.40 30.53 3.11
N THR A 122 6.42 30.80 3.91
CA THR A 122 6.29 31.34 5.28
C THR A 122 5.62 32.72 5.31
N TRP A 123 5.86 33.52 4.26
CA TRP A 123 5.27 34.84 4.03
C TRP A 123 3.79 34.80 3.60
N CYS A 124 3.28 33.64 3.18
CA CYS A 124 1.98 33.51 2.53
C CYS A 124 0.87 33.23 3.56
N GLY A 125 0.07 34.25 3.87
CA GLY A 125 -1.00 34.13 4.87
C GLY A 125 -2.13 33.14 4.52
N TRP A 126 -2.34 32.82 3.25
CA TRP A 126 -3.35 31.81 2.86
C TRP A 126 -2.80 30.38 2.82
N CYS A 127 -1.48 30.21 2.85
CA CYS A 127 -0.83 28.92 2.73
C CYS A 127 -1.11 27.92 3.89
N PRO A 128 -1.36 28.35 5.15
CA PRO A 128 -1.81 27.45 6.21
C PRO A 128 -3.04 26.61 5.83
N ARG A 129 -3.86 27.06 4.88
CA ARG A 129 -5.02 26.32 4.38
C ARG A 129 -4.66 24.96 3.78
N VAL A 130 -3.61 24.86 2.97
CA VAL A 130 -3.23 23.60 2.30
C VAL A 130 -2.57 22.66 3.29
N ALA A 131 -1.66 23.17 4.13
CA ALA A 131 -1.08 22.41 5.24
C ALA A 131 -2.17 21.81 6.14
N TRP A 132 -3.18 22.61 6.52
CA TRP A 132 -4.31 22.15 7.33
C TRP A 132 -5.18 21.10 6.60
N ALA A 133 -5.34 21.23 5.28
CA ALA A 133 -6.05 20.25 4.47
C ALA A 133 -5.31 18.89 4.46
N ILE A 134 -3.98 18.91 4.38
CA ILE A 134 -3.13 17.72 4.45
C ILE A 134 -3.24 17.05 5.83
N GLU A 135 -3.18 17.82 6.92
CA GLU A 135 -3.38 17.30 8.29
C GLU A 135 -4.75 16.61 8.43
N LYS A 136 -5.81 17.23 7.89
CA LYS A 136 -7.13 16.62 7.86
C LYS A 136 -7.19 15.37 6.97
N LEU A 137 -6.44 15.33 5.87
CA LEU A 137 -6.46 14.20 4.94
C LEU A 137 -5.93 12.91 5.59
N HIS A 138 -4.96 12.99 6.50
CA HIS A 138 -4.50 11.84 7.32
C HIS A 138 -5.66 11.18 8.09
N THR A 139 -6.72 11.92 8.44
CA THR A 139 -7.90 11.32 9.10
C THR A 139 -8.80 10.52 8.15
N GLN A 140 -8.58 10.61 6.84
CA GLN A 140 -9.40 9.99 5.80
C GLN A 140 -8.67 8.85 5.07
N THR A 141 -7.38 8.98 4.85
CA THR A 141 -6.53 7.98 4.18
C THR A 141 -5.07 8.22 4.53
N GLU A 142 -4.24 7.17 4.50
CA GLU A 142 -2.78 7.26 4.62
C GLU A 142 -2.08 6.99 3.27
N ASP A 143 -2.83 6.76 2.20
CA ASP A 143 -2.32 6.41 0.86
C ASP A 143 -1.91 7.65 0.06
N PHE A 144 -1.19 8.58 0.69
CA PHE A 144 -0.65 9.76 0.04
C PHE A 144 0.73 10.15 0.57
N VAL A 145 1.46 10.93 -0.22
CA VAL A 145 2.80 11.43 0.07
C VAL A 145 2.82 12.94 -0.15
N PRO A 146 2.84 13.75 0.92
CA PRO A 146 2.93 15.20 0.82
C PRO A 146 4.37 15.68 0.59
N VAL A 147 4.51 16.81 -0.10
CA VAL A 147 5.76 17.54 -0.35
C VAL A 147 5.45 19.04 -0.24
N ALA A 148 6.12 19.76 0.65
CA ALA A 148 6.02 21.20 0.76
C ALA A 148 7.12 21.88 -0.06
N ILE A 149 6.73 22.66 -1.06
CA ILE A 149 7.62 23.38 -1.98
C ILE A 149 7.54 24.87 -1.64
N HIS A 150 8.51 25.34 -0.85
CA HIS A 150 8.60 26.73 -0.43
C HIS A 150 9.14 27.62 -1.56
N ARG A 151 8.46 28.75 -1.80
CA ARG A 151 8.72 29.68 -2.90
C ARG A 151 8.46 31.14 -2.50
N PRO A 152 8.90 32.14 -3.29
CA PRO A 152 9.82 32.06 -4.42
C PRO A 152 11.20 32.66 -4.16
N SER A 153 11.46 33.29 -3.01
CA SER A 153 12.64 34.14 -2.82
C SER A 153 13.49 33.74 -1.63
N SER A 154 14.78 33.49 -1.86
CA SER A 154 15.78 33.35 -0.80
C SER A 154 16.40 34.69 -0.37
N ASN A 155 15.94 35.84 -0.90
CA ASN A 155 16.47 37.15 -0.56
C ASN A 155 15.78 37.68 0.72
N PRO A 156 16.48 37.86 1.85
CA PRO A 156 15.88 38.34 3.10
C PRO A 156 15.29 39.75 3.04
N SER A 157 15.62 40.54 2.00
CA SER A 157 15.02 41.86 1.76
C SER A 157 13.74 41.81 0.91
N SER A 158 13.34 40.63 0.43
CA SER A 158 12.12 40.43 -0.35
C SER A 158 10.90 40.42 0.56
N SER A 159 9.79 41.01 0.10
CA SER A 159 8.49 40.89 0.79
C SER A 159 7.90 39.47 0.72
N VAL A 160 8.45 38.62 -0.13
CA VAL A 160 8.10 37.19 -0.29
C VAL A 160 9.31 36.32 0.03
N TYR A 161 10.13 36.76 0.99
CA TYR A 161 11.26 35.98 1.50
C TYR A 161 10.76 34.69 2.15
N ASP A 162 11.41 33.59 1.80
CA ASP A 162 11.21 32.31 2.44
C ASP A 162 12.59 31.64 2.71
N PRO A 163 12.89 31.28 3.97
CA PRO A 163 14.18 30.67 4.34
C PRO A 163 14.38 29.27 3.74
N TYR A 164 13.32 28.62 3.28
CA TYR A 164 13.30 27.27 2.73
C TYR A 164 13.07 27.25 1.22
N ASN A 165 13.11 28.41 0.57
CA ASN A 165 12.90 28.52 -0.87
C ASN A 165 13.78 27.54 -1.68
N TYR A 166 13.14 26.76 -2.54
CA TYR A 166 13.80 25.91 -3.53
C TYR A 166 13.37 26.32 -4.94
N ASP A 167 14.30 26.45 -5.89
CA ASP A 167 13.94 26.88 -7.24
C ASP A 167 13.26 25.79 -8.06
N THR A 168 11.94 25.91 -8.20
CA THR A 168 11.10 25.03 -9.03
C THR A 168 10.53 25.74 -10.26
N THR A 169 11.15 26.83 -10.73
CA THR A 169 10.61 27.63 -11.85
C THR A 169 10.28 26.79 -13.09
N GLU A 170 11.12 25.82 -13.45
CA GLU A 170 10.86 24.90 -14.57
C GLU A 170 9.57 24.08 -14.37
N LEU A 171 9.37 23.55 -13.16
CA LEU A 171 8.19 22.78 -12.80
C LEU A 171 6.94 23.66 -12.72
N GLU A 172 7.04 24.85 -12.15
CA GLU A 172 5.91 25.78 -12.08
C GLU A 172 5.47 26.27 -13.46
N ASN A 173 6.41 26.50 -14.39
CA ASN A 173 6.10 26.80 -15.78
C ASN A 173 5.45 25.61 -16.51
N PHE A 174 5.81 24.37 -16.14
CA PHE A 174 5.18 23.16 -16.68
C PHE A 174 3.74 22.99 -16.20
N ILE A 175 3.48 23.28 -14.92
CA ILE A 175 2.13 23.21 -14.32
C ILE A 175 1.25 24.36 -14.81
N ASP A 176 1.83 25.54 -15.05
CA ASP A 176 1.16 26.74 -15.56
C ASP A 176 -0.03 27.20 -14.71
N ILE A 177 0.13 27.15 -13.38
CA ILE A 177 -0.86 27.64 -12.41
C ILE A 177 -0.22 28.74 -11.55
N PRO A 178 -0.71 29.99 -11.65
CA PRO A 178 -0.13 31.12 -10.93
C PRO A 178 -0.56 31.15 -9.46
N GLY A 179 0.26 31.84 -8.64
CA GLY A 179 -0.09 32.18 -7.25
C GLY A 179 0.21 31.10 -6.21
N TYR A 180 0.15 31.48 -4.94
CA TYR A 180 0.30 30.61 -3.78
C TYR A 180 -0.82 30.89 -2.77
N PRO A 181 -1.28 29.89 -2.00
CA PRO A 181 -0.90 28.49 -2.14
C PRO A 181 -1.51 27.84 -3.38
N LYS A 182 -0.93 26.72 -3.80
CA LYS A 182 -1.58 25.76 -4.70
C LYS A 182 -1.16 24.35 -4.33
N GLY A 183 -2.13 23.46 -4.15
CA GLY A 183 -1.90 22.04 -3.93
C GLY A 183 -2.05 21.29 -5.24
N MET A 184 -1.08 20.47 -5.61
CA MET A 184 -1.09 19.69 -6.85
C MET A 184 -1.15 18.20 -6.54
N LEU A 185 -2.15 17.54 -7.11
CA LEU A 185 -2.41 16.11 -7.01
C LEU A 185 -1.79 15.40 -8.22
N ASN A 186 -0.92 14.41 -7.96
CA ASN A 186 -0.14 13.70 -8.98
C ASN A 186 0.50 14.65 -10.01
N ARG A 187 1.03 15.77 -9.51
CA ARG A 187 1.78 16.81 -10.22
C ARG A 187 0.99 17.70 -11.19
N THR A 188 -0.07 17.20 -11.80
CA THR A 188 -0.75 17.88 -12.92
C THR A 188 -2.19 18.29 -12.65
N THR A 189 -2.78 17.88 -11.53
CA THR A 189 -4.17 18.21 -11.20
C THR A 189 -4.19 19.14 -9.99
N GLU A 190 -4.73 20.35 -10.16
CA GLU A 190 -4.94 21.24 -9.02
C GLU A 190 -5.94 20.63 -8.01
N TRP A 191 -5.60 20.69 -6.73
CA TRP A 191 -6.55 20.48 -5.65
C TRP A 191 -7.46 21.70 -5.57
N SER A 192 -8.61 21.55 -6.22
CA SER A 192 -9.55 22.62 -6.49
C SER A 192 -10.30 23.10 -5.24
N GLY A 193 -10.74 24.37 -5.29
CA GLY A 193 -11.57 24.97 -4.26
C GLY A 193 -10.82 25.29 -2.96
N GLU A 194 -11.58 25.40 -1.88
CA GLU A 194 -11.03 25.51 -0.53
C GLU A 194 -10.60 24.11 -0.06
N GLN A 195 -9.29 23.82 -0.10
CA GLN A 195 -8.76 22.46 0.09
C GLN A 195 -9.28 21.76 1.36
N PRO A 196 -9.38 22.41 2.54
CA PRO A 196 -9.92 21.79 3.75
C PRO A 196 -11.38 21.34 3.68
N ASP A 197 -12.16 21.86 2.73
CA ASP A 197 -13.56 21.52 2.49
C ASP A 197 -13.73 20.57 1.29
N ASN A 198 -12.64 20.26 0.57
CA ASN A 198 -12.64 19.40 -0.61
C ASN A 198 -11.69 18.20 -0.47
N LEU A 199 -11.69 17.53 0.69
CA LEU A 199 -10.87 16.33 0.93
C LEU A 199 -11.28 15.14 0.06
N ALA A 200 -12.52 15.12 -0.45
CA ALA A 200 -13.00 14.05 -1.32
C ALA A 200 -12.20 13.96 -2.62
N GLN A 201 -11.68 15.09 -3.13
CA GLN A 201 -10.86 15.11 -4.34
C GLN A 201 -9.59 14.27 -4.19
N PRO A 202 -8.65 14.56 -3.26
CA PRO A 202 -7.45 13.72 -3.09
C PRO A 202 -7.79 12.28 -2.66
N VAL A 203 -8.82 12.06 -1.83
CA VAL A 203 -9.25 10.70 -1.51
C VAL A 203 -9.57 9.91 -2.78
N ALA A 204 -10.28 10.49 -3.75
CA ALA A 204 -10.60 9.82 -5.01
C ALA A 204 -9.34 9.39 -5.82
N PHE A 205 -8.20 10.08 -5.67
CA PHE A 205 -6.94 9.69 -6.32
C PHE A 205 -6.29 8.45 -5.70
N THR A 206 -6.64 8.10 -4.47
CA THR A 206 -6.20 6.86 -3.80
C THR A 206 -7.09 5.67 -4.13
N GLN A 207 -8.22 5.89 -4.80
CA GLN A 207 -9.22 4.86 -5.12
C GLN A 207 -9.17 4.43 -6.58
N GLY A 208 -9.95 3.40 -6.92
CA GLY A 208 -10.11 2.90 -8.29
C GLY A 208 -9.06 1.86 -8.67
N GLU A 209 -8.73 1.78 -9.96
CA GLU A 209 -7.75 0.81 -10.44
C GLU A 209 -6.36 1.08 -9.83
N ASN A 210 -5.77 0.01 -9.31
CA ASN A 210 -4.42 0.00 -8.78
C ASN A 210 -3.37 0.06 -9.90
N PRO A 211 -2.22 0.72 -9.67
CA PRO A 211 -1.15 0.80 -10.64
C PRO A 211 -0.50 -0.57 -10.90
N ARG A 212 0.00 -0.72 -12.13
CA ARG A 212 0.82 -1.86 -12.59
C ARG A 212 2.33 -1.60 -12.43
N LEU A 213 2.69 -0.64 -11.57
CA LEU A 213 4.05 -0.39 -11.15
C LEU A 213 4.07 0.04 -9.68
N GLY A 214 5.11 -0.38 -8.96
CA GLY A 214 5.36 -0.04 -7.56
C GLY A 214 6.81 0.39 -7.35
N LEU A 215 7.05 1.15 -6.28
CA LEU A 215 8.38 1.59 -5.89
C LEU A 215 8.75 1.04 -4.51
N ALA A 216 10.02 0.72 -4.33
CA ALA A 216 10.62 0.38 -3.05
C ALA A 216 11.94 1.14 -2.90
N LEU A 217 12.14 1.78 -1.75
CA LEU A 217 13.33 2.58 -1.47
C LEU A 217 14.21 1.90 -0.41
N SER A 218 15.50 2.18 -0.46
CA SER A 218 16.47 1.77 0.57
C SER A 218 17.48 2.88 0.84
N PRO A 219 17.07 3.98 1.51
CA PRO A 219 17.95 5.10 1.83
C PRO A 219 18.80 4.82 3.06
N VAL A 220 20.06 5.25 3.00
CA VAL A 220 20.98 5.32 4.12
C VAL A 220 21.67 6.68 4.09
N VAL A 221 21.58 7.42 5.19
CA VAL A 221 22.29 8.68 5.39
C VAL A 221 23.37 8.46 6.45
N SER A 222 24.62 8.66 6.05
CA SER A 222 25.76 8.48 6.95
C SER A 222 26.89 9.42 6.56
N ASN A 223 27.57 10.00 7.55
CA ASN A 223 28.75 10.85 7.36
C ASN A 223 28.55 11.99 6.34
N GLY A 224 27.35 12.57 6.27
CA GLY A 224 27.02 13.65 5.33
C GLY A 224 26.81 13.19 3.88
N SER A 225 26.67 11.89 3.64
CA SER A 225 26.39 11.30 2.34
C SER A 225 25.07 10.54 2.34
N ILE A 226 24.42 10.53 1.18
CA ILE A 226 23.21 9.78 0.88
C ILE A 226 23.61 8.61 -0.01
N SER A 227 23.24 7.40 0.42
CA SER A 227 23.17 6.19 -0.39
C SER A 227 21.70 5.83 -0.53
N LEU A 228 21.13 5.87 -1.73
CA LEU A 228 19.72 5.57 -1.96
C LEU A 228 19.58 4.67 -3.17
N ASP A 229 18.98 3.50 -2.98
CA ASP A 229 18.44 2.70 -4.07
C ASP A 229 16.95 2.99 -4.23
N VAL A 230 16.55 3.34 -5.46
CA VAL A 230 15.16 3.42 -5.89
C VAL A 230 14.88 2.26 -6.83
N ASN A 231 14.07 1.31 -6.38
CA ASN A 231 13.64 0.16 -7.17
C ASN A 231 12.22 0.36 -7.68
N VAL A 232 11.98 0.02 -8.94
CA VAL A 232 10.67 0.15 -9.60
C VAL A 232 10.35 -1.16 -10.30
N LYS A 233 9.30 -1.86 -9.85
CA LYS A 233 8.83 -3.11 -10.45
C LYS A 233 7.65 -2.83 -11.37
N PHE A 234 7.62 -3.50 -12.53
CA PHE A 234 6.57 -3.35 -13.53
C PHE A 234 5.84 -4.67 -13.77
N SER A 235 4.51 -4.66 -13.71
CA SER A 235 3.67 -5.82 -14.07
C SER A 235 3.08 -5.71 -15.47
N LYS A 236 3.45 -4.67 -16.24
CA LYS A 236 3.18 -4.61 -17.69
C LYS A 236 4.24 -3.76 -18.36
N ASP A 237 4.21 -3.73 -19.70
CA ASP A 237 5.03 -2.81 -20.46
C ASP A 237 4.53 -1.37 -20.32
N PHE A 238 5.47 -0.44 -20.13
CA PHE A 238 5.25 1.00 -20.15
C PHE A 238 6.15 1.67 -21.18
N THR A 239 5.79 2.89 -21.56
CA THR A 239 6.63 3.74 -22.42
C THR A 239 6.64 5.17 -21.90
N GLY A 240 7.74 5.88 -22.13
CA GLY A 240 7.87 7.31 -21.80
C GLY A 240 7.88 7.64 -20.31
N LEU A 241 8.20 6.67 -19.45
CA LEU A 241 8.30 6.90 -18.01
C LEU A 241 9.55 7.68 -17.65
N LYS A 242 9.44 8.50 -16.60
CA LYS A 242 10.57 9.20 -15.99
C LYS A 242 10.56 9.06 -14.48
N LEU A 243 11.73 8.93 -13.87
CA LEU A 243 11.93 8.92 -12.43
C LEU A 243 12.17 10.32 -11.90
N VAL A 244 11.52 10.67 -10.79
CA VAL A 244 11.81 11.88 -10.01
C VAL A 244 12.11 11.49 -8.57
N VAL A 245 13.16 12.08 -7.99
CA VAL A 245 13.55 11.82 -6.60
C VAL A 245 13.79 13.12 -5.86
N TYR A 246 13.02 13.35 -4.81
CA TYR A 246 13.12 14.48 -3.91
C TYR A 246 13.80 14.09 -2.60
N VAL A 247 14.53 15.06 -2.03
CA VAL A 247 15.06 15.05 -0.67
C VAL A 247 14.29 16.10 0.10
N LEU A 248 13.62 15.68 1.16
CA LEU A 248 12.81 16.50 2.04
C LEU A 248 13.44 16.59 3.43
N GLU A 249 13.04 17.60 4.20
CA GLU A 249 13.37 17.72 5.62
C GLU A 249 12.11 18.06 6.44
N ASN A 250 11.98 17.38 7.58
CA ASN A 250 10.87 17.55 8.50
C ASN A 250 11.26 18.41 9.72
N GLY A 251 10.27 19.00 10.38
CA GLY A 251 10.43 19.72 11.64
C GLY A 251 11.30 20.97 11.55
N LEU A 252 11.32 21.65 10.41
CA LEU A 252 11.94 22.96 10.27
C LEU A 252 11.08 24.01 10.98
N ILE A 253 11.69 24.89 11.78
CA ILE A 253 10.96 25.86 12.61
C ILE A 253 11.13 27.27 12.05
N TYR A 254 10.01 27.90 11.70
CA TYR A 254 9.94 29.30 11.28
C TYR A 254 8.52 29.85 11.38
N ASP A 255 8.37 31.14 11.66
CA ASP A 255 7.07 31.80 11.75
C ASP A 255 6.28 31.72 10.43
N GLN A 256 4.98 31.42 10.53
CA GLN A 256 4.09 31.33 9.37
C GLN A 256 3.02 32.42 9.43
N HIS A 257 2.93 33.26 8.40
CA HIS A 257 1.80 34.17 8.24
C HIS A 257 0.49 33.40 8.08
N ASN A 258 -0.60 33.94 8.61
CA ASN A 258 -1.90 33.26 8.62
C ASN A 258 -3.08 34.24 8.55
N TYR A 259 -3.81 34.19 7.43
CA TYR A 259 -5.04 34.93 7.18
C TYR A 259 -6.29 34.04 7.33
N THR A 260 -6.10 32.81 7.82
CA THR A 260 -7.16 31.82 7.99
C THR A 260 -7.61 31.74 9.45
N ILE A 261 -8.67 30.97 9.72
CA ILE A 261 -9.09 30.63 11.09
C ILE A 261 -8.33 29.43 11.67
N TYR A 262 -7.49 28.77 10.86
CA TYR A 262 -6.74 27.58 11.27
C TYR A 262 -5.61 27.95 12.23
N TYR A 263 -5.12 26.97 12.98
CA TYR A 263 -4.06 27.17 13.99
C TYR A 263 -4.36 28.30 14.99
N GLY A 264 -5.63 28.40 15.41
CA GLY A 264 -6.09 29.41 16.36
C GLY A 264 -6.40 30.78 15.75
N GLY A 265 -6.23 30.96 14.43
CA GLY A 265 -6.60 32.19 13.73
C GLY A 265 -5.74 33.41 14.09
N VAL A 266 -4.54 33.17 14.64
CA VAL A 266 -3.54 34.21 14.88
C VAL A 266 -2.91 34.66 13.57
N ASP A 267 -2.54 35.94 13.46
CA ASP A 267 -1.98 36.54 12.22
C ASP A 267 -0.60 35.98 11.85
N ILE A 268 0.19 35.64 12.87
CA ILE A 268 1.48 34.94 12.75
C ILE A 268 1.45 33.75 13.69
N ILE A 269 1.71 32.57 13.15
CA ILE A 269 1.90 31.34 13.92
C ILE A 269 3.38 31.25 14.24
N GLU A 270 3.73 31.61 15.47
CA GLU A 270 5.12 31.54 15.97
C GLU A 270 5.59 30.09 16.05
N ASP A 271 6.87 29.86 15.78
CA ASP A 271 7.53 28.54 15.88
C ASP A 271 6.80 27.43 15.09
N PHE A 272 6.23 27.77 13.93
CA PHE A 272 5.50 26.78 13.12
C PHE A 272 6.43 25.68 12.61
N HIS A 273 5.98 24.43 12.72
CA HIS A 273 6.70 23.24 12.27
C HIS A 273 6.40 22.96 10.79
N HIS A 274 7.35 23.30 9.93
CA HIS A 274 7.31 22.98 8.50
C HIS A 274 7.82 21.55 8.28
N ASN A 275 6.95 20.69 7.77
CA ASN A 275 7.25 19.29 7.45
C ASN A 275 7.26 19.05 5.93
N HIS A 276 7.88 17.94 5.51
CA HIS A 276 7.97 17.52 4.11
C HIS A 276 8.58 18.58 3.19
N VAL A 277 9.45 19.45 3.71
CA VAL A 277 9.98 20.61 2.97
C VAL A 277 11.02 20.16 1.96
N LEU A 278 10.84 20.49 0.68
CA LEU A 278 11.78 20.17 -0.40
C LEU A 278 13.14 20.85 -0.19
N ARG A 279 14.19 20.07 0.02
CA ARG A 279 15.59 20.55 0.20
C ARG A 279 16.53 20.16 -0.93
N GLY A 280 16.11 19.25 -1.82
CA GLY A 280 16.92 18.80 -2.95
C GLY A 280 16.14 17.94 -3.93
N VAL A 281 16.62 17.86 -5.16
CA VAL A 281 16.11 16.97 -6.20
C VAL A 281 17.31 16.23 -6.80
N LEU A 282 17.27 14.89 -6.79
CA LEU A 282 18.41 14.05 -7.21
C LEU A 282 18.39 13.71 -8.71
N THR A 283 17.30 14.03 -9.36
CA THR A 283 17.04 13.88 -10.81
C THR A 283 16.73 15.26 -11.41
N PRO A 284 16.58 15.41 -12.74
CA PRO A 284 15.94 16.60 -13.29
C PRO A 284 14.55 16.81 -12.69
N LEU A 285 14.12 18.07 -12.52
CA LEU A 285 12.81 18.40 -11.96
C LEU A 285 11.70 17.68 -12.73
N LEU A 286 11.69 17.79 -14.06
CA LEU A 286 10.70 17.12 -14.92
C LEU A 286 10.94 15.62 -15.13
N GLY A 287 11.89 15.03 -14.40
CA GLY A 287 12.19 13.60 -14.37
C GLY A 287 13.34 13.17 -15.28
N GLU A 288 14.07 12.15 -14.82
CA GLU A 288 15.07 11.42 -15.58
C GLU A 288 14.39 10.32 -16.40
N PRO A 289 14.57 10.25 -17.73
CA PRO A 289 13.94 9.21 -18.55
C PRO A 289 14.45 7.81 -18.18
N ILE A 290 13.51 6.85 -18.10
CA ILE A 290 13.82 5.43 -17.98
C ILE A 290 13.76 4.82 -19.38
N ASP A 291 14.79 4.05 -19.75
CA ASP A 291 14.82 3.36 -21.04
C ASP A 291 13.64 2.38 -21.15
N ALA A 292 12.96 2.36 -22.30
CA ALA A 292 11.78 1.52 -22.50
C ALA A 292 12.09 0.01 -22.36
N SER A 293 13.33 -0.41 -22.63
CA SER A 293 13.79 -1.78 -22.39
C SER A 293 13.86 -2.16 -20.91
N GLN A 294 13.86 -1.17 -20.01
CA GLN A 294 13.85 -1.36 -18.56
C GLN A 294 12.44 -1.27 -17.96
N THR A 295 11.44 -0.84 -18.73
CA THR A 295 10.06 -0.67 -18.27
C THR A 295 9.13 -1.75 -18.85
N VAL A 296 9.63 -2.97 -18.92
CA VAL A 296 8.91 -4.16 -19.44
C VAL A 296 8.34 -5.00 -18.30
N VAL A 297 7.31 -5.77 -18.60
CA VAL A 297 6.68 -6.70 -17.65
C VAL A 297 7.70 -7.58 -16.92
N ASN A 298 7.51 -7.75 -15.61
CA ASN A 298 8.34 -8.51 -14.69
C ASN A 298 9.78 -8.00 -14.52
N ASN A 299 10.14 -6.87 -15.13
CA ASN A 299 11.43 -6.24 -14.87
C ASN A 299 11.38 -5.39 -13.60
N THR A 300 12.53 -5.30 -12.93
CA THR A 300 12.78 -4.29 -11.88
C THR A 300 13.88 -3.36 -12.36
N PHE A 301 13.56 -2.07 -12.49
CA PHE A 301 14.54 -1.02 -12.72
C PHE A 301 15.08 -0.51 -11.38
N THR A 302 16.40 -0.43 -11.24
CA THR A 302 17.07 0.12 -10.07
C THR A 302 17.88 1.35 -10.44
N ARG A 303 17.68 2.43 -9.68
CA ARG A 303 18.54 3.61 -9.73
C ARG A 303 19.20 3.86 -8.38
N THR A 304 20.53 3.81 -8.37
CA THR A 304 21.34 4.08 -7.18
C THR A 304 21.89 5.51 -7.20
N PHE A 305 21.75 6.20 -6.08
CA PHE A 305 22.34 7.50 -5.81
C PHE A 305 23.40 7.37 -4.71
N ASN A 306 24.60 7.84 -4.99
CA ASN A 306 25.70 7.94 -4.02
C ASN A 306 26.26 9.36 -4.08
N ILE A 307 25.69 10.25 -3.28
CA ILE A 307 25.92 11.69 -3.40
C ILE A 307 26.14 12.33 -2.03
N ALA A 308 26.72 13.53 -2.02
CA ALA A 308 26.73 14.36 -0.82
C ALA A 308 25.31 14.83 -0.47
N MET A 309 25.04 14.95 0.84
CA MET A 309 23.79 15.53 1.31
C MET A 309 23.63 16.97 0.78
N PRO A 310 22.45 17.37 0.26
CA PRO A 310 22.23 18.74 -0.16
C PRO A 310 22.55 19.73 0.95
N ALA A 311 23.31 20.78 0.64
CA ALA A 311 23.74 21.78 1.62
C ALA A 311 22.57 22.54 2.28
N ALA A 312 21.38 22.49 1.67
CA ALA A 312 20.17 23.05 2.24
C ALA A 312 19.72 22.26 3.49
N VAL A 313 19.91 20.94 3.55
CA VAL A 313 19.47 20.11 4.67
C VAL A 313 20.19 20.51 5.95
N THR A 314 19.44 20.87 7.00
CA THR A 314 20.00 21.39 8.26
C THR A 314 20.19 20.31 9.33
N ASN A 315 19.32 19.30 9.33
CA ASN A 315 19.35 18.18 10.26
C ASN A 315 19.15 16.86 9.51
N ALA A 316 20.24 16.09 9.37
CA ALA A 316 20.24 14.80 8.70
C ALA A 316 19.30 13.76 9.36
N ALA A 317 18.95 13.91 10.64
CA ALA A 317 18.03 13.00 11.31
C ALA A 317 16.57 13.18 10.86
N ASN A 318 16.24 14.33 10.26
CA ASN A 318 14.89 14.67 9.83
C ASN A 318 14.67 14.52 8.32
N ILE A 319 15.64 13.93 7.61
CA ILE A 319 15.59 13.74 6.17
C ILE A 319 14.57 12.67 5.77
N GLU A 320 13.81 12.94 4.72
CA GLU A 320 12.87 12.01 4.09
C GLU A 320 13.13 12.02 2.58
N PHE A 321 12.96 10.89 1.92
CA PHE A 321 13.12 10.72 0.49
C PHE A 321 11.75 10.44 -0.13
N VAL A 322 11.45 11.08 -1.23
CA VAL A 322 10.24 10.81 -2.02
C VAL A 322 10.66 10.48 -3.44
N ALA A 323 10.34 9.28 -3.90
CA ALA A 323 10.55 8.87 -5.29
C ALA A 323 9.21 8.58 -5.95
N PHE A 324 9.07 9.00 -7.19
CA PHE A 324 7.87 8.77 -7.97
C PHE A 324 8.17 8.64 -9.46
N ILE A 325 7.30 7.92 -10.14
CA ILE A 325 7.33 7.77 -11.58
C ILE A 325 6.30 8.70 -12.19
N VAL A 326 6.71 9.46 -13.20
CA VAL A 326 5.79 10.23 -14.05
C VAL A 326 5.65 9.60 -15.44
N ASP A 327 4.46 9.72 -16.02
CA ASP A 327 4.20 9.33 -17.40
C ASP A 327 4.74 10.36 -18.42
N ALA A 328 4.53 10.11 -19.71
CA ALA A 328 4.99 11.00 -20.77
C ALA A 328 4.33 12.40 -20.73
N GLN A 329 3.20 12.53 -20.02
CA GLN A 329 2.49 13.79 -19.79
C GLN A 329 2.91 14.45 -18.46
N GLY A 330 3.88 13.88 -17.74
CA GLY A 330 4.37 14.41 -16.46
C GLY A 330 3.46 14.13 -15.27
N ARG A 331 2.44 13.28 -15.41
CA ARG A 331 1.54 12.92 -14.30
C ARG A 331 2.16 11.82 -13.46
N ALA A 332 2.11 11.95 -12.14
CA ALA A 332 2.61 10.89 -11.27
C ALA A 332 1.74 9.63 -11.39
N VAL A 333 2.37 8.49 -11.64
CA VAL A 333 1.73 7.17 -11.78
C VAL A 333 1.65 6.45 -10.44
N ASN A 334 2.75 6.48 -9.68
CA ASN A 334 2.81 6.01 -8.30
C ASN A 334 3.97 6.72 -7.57
N VAL A 335 3.90 6.78 -6.24
CA VAL A 335 4.86 7.47 -5.38
C VAL A 335 5.14 6.66 -4.12
N ARG A 336 6.37 6.76 -3.63
CA ARG A 336 6.78 6.18 -2.35
C ARG A 336 7.68 7.14 -1.60
N LYS A 337 7.57 7.11 -0.27
CA LYS A 337 8.43 7.85 0.64
C LYS A 337 9.15 6.92 1.61
N ALA A 338 10.33 7.33 2.07
CA ALA A 338 11.13 6.58 3.03
C ALA A 338 12.00 7.53 3.86
N VAL A 339 12.31 7.15 5.10
CA VAL A 339 13.33 7.82 5.94
C VAL A 339 14.60 6.97 5.98
N THR A 340 15.73 7.55 6.39
CA THR A 340 17.00 6.79 6.47
C THR A 340 16.86 5.50 7.28
N GLY A 341 17.35 4.39 6.74
CA GLY A 341 17.29 3.06 7.35
C GLY A 341 16.01 2.27 7.04
N ASP A 342 15.01 2.88 6.39
CA ASP A 342 13.80 2.20 5.95
C ASP A 342 14.04 1.41 4.66
N VAL A 343 14.40 0.14 4.80
CA VAL A 343 14.57 -0.79 3.67
C VAL A 343 13.23 -1.40 3.35
N GLN A 344 12.65 -1.02 2.21
CA GLN A 344 11.28 -1.36 1.85
C GLN A 344 11.22 -2.54 0.88
N ASP A 345 10.18 -3.37 1.05
CA ASP A 345 9.69 -4.27 0.02
C ASP A 345 8.65 -3.57 -0.86
N PHE A 346 8.31 -4.17 -2.02
CA PHE A 346 7.20 -3.69 -2.84
C PHE A 346 5.86 -3.97 -2.15
N GLU A 347 4.92 -3.03 -2.24
CA GLU A 347 3.56 -3.21 -1.74
C GLU A 347 2.66 -3.82 -2.81
N GLU A 348 2.82 -5.11 -3.02
CA GLU A 348 2.03 -5.91 -3.97
C GLU A 348 0.66 -6.28 -3.38
N LEU A 349 -0.36 -6.40 -4.24
CA LEU A 349 -1.77 -6.61 -3.90
C LEU A 349 -2.36 -7.87 -4.53
#